data_AF-A0A930SDQ8-F1
#
_entry.id   AF-A0A930SDQ8-F1
#
_cell.length_a   1.000
_cell.length_b   1.000
_cell.length_c   1.000
_cell.angle_alpha   90.00
_cell.angle_beta   90.00
_cell.angle_gamma   90.00
#
_symmetry.space_group_name_H-M   'P 1'
#
loop_
_entity.id
_entity.type
_entity.pdbx_description
1 polymer ?
#
loop_
_entity_poly.entity_id
_entity_poly.type
_entity_poly.pdbx_seq_one_letter_code
_entity_poly.pdbx_strand_id
1 'polypeptide(L)'
;MADFKEEDKPVTVEEFTQYLGKVVEHNSVPQYADERIAQLDEYVKNGGKFEDFYQKQQDTLSFENLDLENEDNQKTVIRELLKHNGYSDEQINNKISRYEDADMLYDESEDALERLKVIRENEIEENRKQQEEYAKQQEEQNRQFFQSVQSDINNLSTIRGISIPKEDRAALYEYIFKVDQDGVSQYQRDFNKNLSKNLIESAYFTMKGDSLVSGAKRDGETSAAEKLRKILRNTSKNHSTYNTQ
;
A
#
# COMPACT_ATOMS: atom_id res chain seq x y z
N MET A 1 22.97 23.25 -7.48
CA MET A 1 22.73 22.60 -8.78
C MET A 1 23.93 21.70 -9.00
N ALA A 2 23.77 20.38 -8.86
CA ALA A 2 24.90 19.46 -9.02
C ALA A 2 25.26 19.36 -10.51
N ASP A 3 26.50 19.67 -10.84
CA ASP A 3 27.06 19.47 -12.18
C ASP A 3 27.24 17.97 -12.42
N PHE A 4 26.34 17.39 -13.22
CA PHE A 4 26.55 16.06 -13.78
C PHE A 4 27.65 16.15 -14.83
N LYS A 5 28.76 15.43 -14.62
CA LYS A 5 29.90 15.41 -15.54
C LYS A 5 29.46 14.78 -16.86
N GLU A 6 29.95 15.29 -17.99
CA GLU A 6 29.59 14.79 -19.34
C GLU A 6 29.89 13.30 -19.56
N GLU A 7 30.74 12.72 -18.72
CA GLU A 7 31.12 11.31 -18.71
C GLU A 7 30.01 10.37 -18.22
N ASP A 8 28.96 10.89 -17.54
CA ASP A 8 27.81 10.11 -17.04
C ASP A 8 26.63 10.07 -18.04
N LYS A 9 26.80 10.57 -19.27
CA LYS A 9 25.74 10.53 -20.30
C LYS A 9 25.55 9.08 -20.79
N PRO A 10 24.35 8.51 -20.62
CA PRO A 10 24.07 7.12 -20.99
C PRO A 10 24.18 6.92 -22.52
N VAL A 11 24.77 5.81 -22.93
CA VAL A 11 25.12 5.52 -24.34
C VAL A 11 24.09 4.59 -25.00
N THR A 12 23.25 3.93 -24.20
CA THR A 12 22.19 3.03 -24.65
C THR A 12 20.81 3.50 -24.20
N VAL A 13 19.76 3.06 -24.89
CA VAL A 13 18.36 3.44 -24.59
C VAL A 13 17.92 2.95 -23.19
N GLU A 14 18.41 1.79 -22.75
CA GLU A 14 18.15 1.24 -21.40
C GLU A 14 18.92 1.98 -20.30
N GLU A 15 20.18 2.39 -20.55
CA GLU A 15 20.89 3.27 -19.62
C GLU A 15 20.25 4.66 -19.58
N PHE A 16 19.67 5.13 -20.69
CA PHE A 16 18.97 6.41 -20.75
C PHE A 16 17.65 6.40 -19.98
N THR A 17 16.88 5.32 -20.05
CA THR A 17 15.67 5.18 -19.23
C THR A 17 16.00 5.00 -17.75
N GLN A 18 17.08 4.29 -17.40
CA GLN A 18 17.57 4.21 -16.02
C GLN A 18 18.10 5.56 -15.51
N TYR A 19 18.85 6.30 -16.34
CA TYR A 19 19.37 7.62 -16.02
C TYR A 19 18.23 8.64 -15.84
N LEU A 20 17.27 8.68 -16.76
CA LEU A 20 16.06 9.52 -16.61
C LEU A 20 15.24 9.11 -15.39
N GLY A 21 15.11 7.81 -15.11
CA GLY A 21 14.49 7.30 -13.88
C GLY A 21 15.17 7.88 -12.64
N LYS A 22 16.49 7.79 -12.54
CA LYS A 22 17.28 8.34 -11.43
C LYS A 22 17.22 9.87 -11.34
N VAL A 23 17.23 10.57 -12.47
CA VAL A 23 17.13 12.04 -12.53
C VAL A 23 15.74 12.53 -12.13
N VAL A 24 14.68 11.83 -12.53
CA VAL A 24 13.31 12.12 -12.12
C VAL A 24 13.13 11.81 -10.64
N GLU A 25 13.62 10.68 -10.15
CA GLU A 25 13.55 10.28 -8.75
C GLU A 25 14.30 11.28 -7.85
N HIS A 26 15.50 11.71 -8.23
CA HIS A 26 16.29 12.71 -7.49
C HIS A 26 15.70 14.13 -7.55
N ASN A 27 15.08 14.52 -8.67
CA ASN A 27 14.42 15.83 -8.78
C ASN A 27 12.99 15.86 -8.22
N SER A 28 12.41 14.69 -7.91
CA SER A 28 11.07 14.57 -7.31
C SER A 28 11.09 14.44 -5.79
N VAL A 29 12.28 14.39 -5.16
CA VAL A 29 12.40 14.52 -3.71
C VAL A 29 12.02 15.96 -3.34
N PRO A 30 10.93 16.19 -2.59
CA PRO A 30 10.56 17.54 -2.22
C PRO A 30 11.67 18.15 -1.35
N GLN A 31 12.05 19.40 -1.63
CA GLN A 31 12.97 20.11 -0.76
C GLN A 31 12.18 20.73 0.38
N TYR A 32 12.47 20.29 1.60
CA TYR A 32 11.82 20.80 2.81
C TYR A 32 12.65 21.94 3.41
N ALA A 33 11.95 22.98 3.88
CA ALA A 33 12.58 24.10 4.57
C ALA A 33 13.05 23.75 6.00
N ASP A 34 12.61 22.60 6.53
CA ASP A 34 12.86 22.16 7.90
C ASP A 34 12.96 20.62 7.92
N GLU A 35 13.96 20.10 8.63
CA GLU A 35 14.23 18.67 8.73
C GLU A 35 13.07 17.89 9.35
N ARG A 36 12.32 18.50 10.28
CA ARG A 36 11.14 17.88 10.91
C ARG A 36 10.00 17.67 9.91
N ILE A 37 9.92 18.53 8.89
CA ILE A 37 8.91 18.38 7.82
C ILE A 37 9.34 17.28 6.84
N ALA A 38 10.64 17.11 6.60
CA ALA A 38 11.15 15.98 5.84
C ALA A 38 10.84 14.65 6.56
N GLN A 39 11.11 14.59 7.87
CA GLN A 39 10.83 13.41 8.69
C GLN A 39 9.32 13.11 8.77
N LEU A 40 8.48 14.14 8.88
CA LEU A 40 7.02 13.96 8.86
C LEU A 40 6.53 13.43 7.51
N ASP A 41 7.03 13.97 6.41
CA ASP A 41 6.64 13.52 5.08
C ASP A 41 7.01 12.05 4.87
N GLU A 42 8.22 11.66 5.26
CA GLU A 42 8.65 10.25 5.24
C GLU A 42 7.77 9.37 6.13
N TYR A 43 7.46 9.83 7.35
CA TYR A 43 6.59 9.12 8.29
C TYR A 43 5.19 8.86 7.71
N VAL A 44 4.59 9.88 7.08
CA VAL A 44 3.26 9.75 6.45
C VAL A 44 3.31 8.89 5.19
N LYS A 45 4.35 9.02 4.35
CA LYS A 45 4.54 8.16 3.17
C LYS A 45 4.65 6.68 3.52
N ASN A 46 5.27 6.37 4.66
CA ASN A 46 5.38 5.01 5.18
C ASN A 46 4.12 4.54 5.93
N GLY A 47 3.01 5.28 5.85
CA GLY A 47 1.72 4.90 6.41
C GLY A 47 1.48 5.32 7.86
N GLY A 48 2.38 6.11 8.44
CA GLY A 48 2.21 6.72 9.76
C GLY A 48 1.16 7.83 9.77
N LYS A 49 0.45 8.01 10.89
CA LYS A 49 -0.53 9.09 11.05
C LYS A 49 0.14 10.36 11.57
N PHE A 50 -0.14 11.50 10.94
CA PHE A 50 0.33 12.83 11.36
C PHE A 50 0.22 13.06 12.88
N GLU A 51 -0.93 12.73 13.48
CA GLU A 51 -1.18 12.95 14.91
C GLU A 51 -0.21 12.17 15.80
N ASP A 52 0.15 10.94 15.42
CA ASP A 52 1.05 10.09 16.19
C ASP A 52 2.49 10.64 16.16
N PHE A 53 2.90 11.20 15.02
CA PHE A 53 4.21 11.87 14.88
C PHE A 53 4.26 13.14 15.73
N TYR A 54 3.22 13.97 15.64
CA TYR A 54 3.18 15.25 16.34
C TYR A 54 3.11 15.06 17.87
N GLN A 55 2.33 14.08 18.35
CA GLN A 55 2.26 13.77 19.78
C GLN A 55 3.62 13.35 20.35
N LYS A 56 4.35 12.45 19.66
CA LYS A 56 5.69 12.02 20.09
C LYS A 56 6.70 13.17 20.10
N GLN A 57 6.62 14.07 19.12
CA GLN A 57 7.47 15.25 19.08
C GLN A 57 7.15 16.22 20.23
N GLN A 58 5.86 16.42 20.52
CA GLN A 58 5.41 17.27 21.62
C GLN A 58 5.86 16.73 22.99
N ASP A 59 5.77 15.41 23.19
CA ASP A 59 6.21 14.75 24.41
C ASP A 59 7.73 14.95 24.61
N THR A 60 8.52 14.86 23.54
CA THR A 60 9.98 15.09 23.57
C THR A 60 10.30 16.54 23.96
N LEU A 61 9.64 17.52 23.33
CA LEU A 61 9.82 18.95 23.63
C LEU A 61 9.40 19.31 25.06
N SER A 62 8.44 18.57 25.64
CA SER A 62 8.02 18.76 27.02
C SER A 62 9.13 18.44 28.02
N PHE A 63 10.02 17.49 27.73
CA PHE A 63 11.15 17.15 28.60
C PHE A 63 12.34 18.10 28.41
N GLU A 64 12.50 18.70 27.23
CA GLU A 64 13.58 19.66 26.98
C GLU A 64 13.40 20.98 27.73
N ASN A 65 12.16 21.43 27.87
CA ASN A 65 11.82 22.72 28.49
C ASN A 65 11.31 22.59 29.93
N LEU A 66 11.50 21.43 30.55
CA LEU A 66 10.98 21.18 31.89
C LEU A 66 11.82 21.88 32.95
N ASP A 67 11.17 22.67 33.80
CA ASP A 67 11.80 23.30 34.94
C ASP A 67 11.88 22.33 36.13
N LEU A 68 13.09 21.86 36.43
CA LEU A 68 13.35 20.96 37.55
C LEU A 68 13.51 21.68 38.90
N GLU A 69 13.46 23.01 38.97
CA GLU A 69 13.36 23.70 40.27
C GLU A 69 11.99 23.46 40.93
N ASN A 70 10.99 23.06 40.14
CA ASN A 70 9.67 22.71 40.63
C ASN A 70 9.59 21.25 41.09
N GLU A 71 9.30 21.04 42.38
CA GLU A 71 9.20 19.71 43.00
C GLU A 71 8.14 18.80 42.32
N ASP A 72 7.01 19.35 41.87
CA ASP A 72 5.98 18.56 41.18
C ASP A 72 6.48 18.06 39.81
N ASN A 73 7.28 18.86 39.12
CA ASN A 73 7.94 18.45 37.87
C ASN A 73 8.96 17.34 38.15
N GLN A 74 9.77 17.46 39.21
CA GLN A 74 10.73 16.42 39.61
C GLN A 74 10.02 15.07 39.85
N LYS A 75 8.93 15.07 40.63
CA LYS A 75 8.11 13.86 40.90
C LYS A 75 7.51 13.29 39.63
N THR A 76 7.09 14.15 38.70
CA THR A 76 6.47 13.73 37.43
C THR A 76 7.47 12.98 36.56
N VAL A 77 8.69 13.50 36.41
CA VAL A 77 9.76 12.85 35.62
C VAL A 77 10.15 11.52 36.22
N ILE A 78 10.38 11.47 37.54
CA ILE A 78 10.73 10.22 38.23
C ILE A 78 9.61 9.19 38.08
N ARG A 79 8.35 9.62 38.24
CA ARG A 79 7.17 8.76 38.05
C ARG A 79 7.12 8.19 36.64
N GLU A 80 7.34 9.01 35.61
CA GLU A 80 7.30 8.57 34.21
C GLU A 80 8.37 7.51 33.93
N LEU A 81 9.62 7.73 34.37
CA LEU A 81 10.69 6.74 34.20
C LEU A 81 10.37 5.43 34.94
N LEU A 82 9.89 5.51 36.17
CA LEU A 82 9.54 4.31 36.95
C LEU A 82 8.35 3.57 36.32
N LYS A 83 7.36 4.28 35.77
CA LYS A 83 6.28 3.64 35.00
C LYS A 83 6.81 2.92 33.77
N HIS A 84 7.69 3.57 33.00
CA HIS A 84 8.35 2.95 31.86
C HIS A 84 9.11 1.67 32.25
N ASN A 85 9.75 1.68 33.42
CA ASN A 85 10.45 0.51 33.97
C ASN A 85 9.54 -0.56 34.60
N GLY A 86 8.21 -0.39 34.52
CA GLY A 86 7.23 -1.39 34.95
C GLY A 86 6.88 -1.38 36.44
N TYR A 87 7.21 -0.32 37.17
CA TYR A 87 6.79 -0.18 38.57
C TYR A 87 5.30 0.13 38.69
N SER A 88 4.65 -0.40 39.73
CA SER A 88 3.26 -0.05 40.04
C SER A 88 3.15 1.33 40.68
N ASP A 89 1.97 1.96 40.61
CA ASP A 89 1.75 3.28 41.20
C ASP A 89 2.07 3.32 42.72
N GLU A 90 1.79 2.23 43.44
CA GLU A 90 2.15 2.12 44.87
C GLU A 90 3.67 2.09 45.06
N GLN A 91 4.40 1.31 44.26
CA GLN A 91 5.86 1.25 44.33
C GLN A 91 6.49 2.60 43.96
N ILE A 92 5.91 3.31 42.99
CA ILE A 92 6.35 4.62 42.55
C ILE A 92 6.18 5.64 43.67
N ASN A 93 4.98 5.72 44.25
CA ASN A 93 4.71 6.68 45.33
C ASN A 93 5.62 6.43 46.53
N ASN A 94 5.85 5.16 46.89
CA ASN A 94 6.77 4.79 47.97
C ASN A 94 8.23 5.17 47.66
N LYS A 95 8.67 5.08 46.40
CA LYS A 95 10.02 5.50 45.98
C LYS A 95 10.18 7.01 46.02
N ILE A 96 9.22 7.74 45.46
CA ILE A 96 9.20 9.20 45.45
C ILE A 96 9.25 9.75 46.89
N SER A 97 8.42 9.23 47.79
CA SER A 97 8.44 9.62 49.21
C SER A 97 9.80 9.36 49.87
N ARG A 98 10.52 8.29 49.52
CA ARG A 98 11.88 8.05 50.03
C ARG A 98 12.90 9.03 49.48
N TYR A 99 12.76 9.46 48.22
CA TYR A 99 13.63 10.47 47.63
C TYR A 99 13.38 11.84 48.24
N GLU A 100 12.11 12.19 48.54
CA GLU A 100 11.73 13.37 49.31
C GLU A 100 12.34 13.35 50.72
N ASP A 101 12.13 12.24 51.47
CA ASP A 101 12.64 12.10 52.84
C ASP A 101 14.18 12.16 52.92
N ALA A 102 14.85 11.75 51.85
CA ALA A 102 16.31 11.75 51.74
C ALA A 102 16.89 13.02 51.11
N ASP A 103 16.06 14.00 50.72
CA ASP A 103 16.45 15.22 50.02
C ASP A 103 17.23 14.94 48.70
N MET A 104 16.88 13.85 48.01
CA MET A 104 17.51 13.42 46.75
C MET A 104 16.61 13.61 45.52
N LEU A 105 15.46 14.28 45.69
CA LEU A 105 14.45 14.36 44.65
C LEU A 105 14.95 15.09 43.40
N TYR A 106 15.75 16.15 43.57
CA TYR A 106 16.35 16.90 42.46
C TYR A 106 17.32 16.02 41.66
N ASP A 107 18.33 15.44 42.32
CA ASP A 107 19.36 14.60 41.68
C ASP A 107 18.73 13.41 40.94
N GLU A 108 17.78 12.70 41.57
CA GLU A 108 17.09 11.57 40.95
C GLU A 108 16.21 12.01 39.76
N SER A 109 15.69 13.24 39.77
CA SER A 109 14.92 13.79 38.65
C SER A 109 15.79 14.19 37.47
N GLU A 110 17.00 14.70 37.69
CA GLU A 110 17.97 14.97 36.62
C GLU A 110 18.38 13.67 35.92
N ASP A 111 18.76 12.65 36.71
CA ASP A 111 19.08 11.31 36.21
C ASP A 111 17.89 10.70 35.45
N ALA A 112 16.68 10.87 35.98
CA ALA A 112 15.48 10.35 35.33
C ALA A 112 15.17 11.06 34.01
N LEU A 113 15.36 12.38 33.96
CA LEU A 113 15.13 13.19 32.77
C LEU A 113 16.08 12.80 31.64
N GLU A 114 17.37 12.64 31.94
CA GLU A 114 18.37 12.23 30.95
C GLU A 114 18.04 10.85 30.36
N ARG A 115 17.68 9.89 31.22
CA ARG A 115 17.27 8.54 30.77
C ARG A 115 16.02 8.58 29.90
N LEU A 116 15.02 9.38 30.28
CA LEU A 116 13.80 9.52 29.50
C LEU A 116 14.06 10.10 28.13
N LYS A 117 14.95 11.11 27.99
CA LYS A 117 15.36 11.64 26.68
C LYS A 117 15.93 10.54 25.78
N VAL A 118 16.87 9.75 26.30
CA VAL A 118 17.48 8.63 25.56
C VAL A 118 16.44 7.56 25.20
N ILE A 119 15.52 7.23 26.11
CA ILE A 119 14.43 6.28 25.83
C ILE A 119 13.57 6.78 24.67
N ARG A 120 13.14 8.05 24.69
CA ARG A 120 12.31 8.64 23.64
C ARG A 120 13.00 8.65 22.28
N GLU A 121 14.27 9.04 22.23
CA GLU A 121 15.06 9.01 20.99
C GLU A 121 15.13 7.58 20.41
N ASN A 122 15.39 6.58 21.26
CA ASN A 122 15.43 5.19 20.83
C ASN A 122 14.05 4.70 20.35
N GLU A 123 12.97 5.04 21.05
CA GLU A 123 11.61 4.70 20.63
C GLU A 123 11.28 5.29 19.25
N ILE A 124 11.66 6.54 19.00
CA ILE A 124 11.45 7.19 17.69
C ILE A 124 12.23 6.44 16.60
N GLU A 125 13.51 6.16 16.83
CA GLU A 125 14.36 5.48 15.85
C GLU A 125 13.93 4.03 15.60
N GLU A 126 13.53 3.28 16.64
CA GLU A 126 12.98 1.93 16.48
C GLU A 126 11.67 1.94 15.71
N ASN A 127 10.76 2.87 16.01
CA ASN A 127 9.52 3.02 15.25
C ASN A 127 9.81 3.34 13.78
N ARG A 128 10.78 4.23 13.51
CA ARG A 128 11.21 4.57 12.14
C ARG A 128 11.74 3.35 11.39
N LYS A 129 12.63 2.56 12.02
CA LYS A 129 13.15 1.31 11.44
C LYS A 129 12.05 0.29 11.17
N GLN A 130 11.13 0.09 12.11
CA GLN A 130 10.01 -0.82 11.93
C GLN A 130 9.10 -0.38 10.78
N GLN A 131 8.87 0.93 10.64
CA GLN A 131 8.10 1.47 9.52
C GLN A 131 8.80 1.27 8.18
N GLU A 132 10.09 1.57 8.10
CA GLU A 132 10.88 1.30 6.89
C GLU A 132 10.86 -0.19 6.52
N GLU A 133 11.04 -1.07 7.49
CA GLU A 133 11.04 -2.52 7.27
C GLU A 133 9.66 -2.99 6.80
N TYR A 134 8.59 -2.48 7.42
CA TYR A 134 7.22 -2.75 7.00
C TYR A 134 6.95 -2.24 5.57
N ALA A 135 7.38 -1.01 5.24
CA ALA A 135 7.24 -0.45 3.90
C ALA A 135 8.00 -1.28 2.85
N LYS A 136 9.25 -1.66 3.14
CA LYS A 136 10.06 -2.56 2.29
C LYS A 136 9.37 -3.92 2.12
N GLN A 137 8.81 -4.48 3.20
CA GLN A 137 8.10 -5.75 3.14
C GLN A 137 6.83 -5.65 2.30
N GLN A 138 6.07 -4.56 2.40
CA GLN A 138 4.90 -4.31 1.56
C GLN A 138 5.29 -4.13 0.09
N GLU A 139 6.36 -3.41 -0.21
CA GLU A 139 6.87 -3.26 -1.57
C GLU A 139 7.32 -4.60 -2.15
N GLU A 140 8.02 -5.42 -1.37
CA GLU A 140 8.41 -6.77 -1.74
C GLU A 140 7.19 -7.65 -2.04
N GLN A 141 6.21 -7.67 -1.14
CA GLN A 141 4.96 -8.43 -1.31
C GLN A 141 4.20 -7.98 -2.56
N ASN A 142 4.10 -6.66 -2.78
CA ASN A 142 3.50 -6.09 -3.97
C ASN A 142 4.25 -6.57 -5.21
N ARG A 143 5.58 -6.44 -5.24
CA ARG A 143 6.40 -6.86 -6.39
C ARG A 143 6.22 -8.36 -6.69
N GLN A 144 6.24 -9.21 -5.68
CA GLN A 144 5.99 -10.65 -5.83
C GLN A 144 4.58 -10.93 -6.38
N PHE A 145 3.57 -10.22 -5.88
CA PHE A 145 2.20 -10.32 -6.38
C PHE A 145 2.12 -9.89 -7.86
N PHE A 146 2.71 -8.76 -8.23
CA PHE A 146 2.76 -8.29 -9.63
C PHE A 146 3.43 -9.31 -10.54
N GLN A 147 4.58 -9.86 -10.13
CA GLN A 147 5.30 -10.89 -10.89
C GLN A 147 4.46 -12.16 -11.05
N SER A 148 3.79 -12.61 -9.99
CA SER A 148 2.90 -13.78 -10.05
C SER A 148 1.78 -13.57 -11.05
N VAL A 149 1.03 -12.48 -10.94
CA VAL A 149 -0.11 -12.23 -11.83
C VAL A 149 0.35 -12.01 -13.27
N GLN A 150 1.50 -11.36 -13.48
CA GLN A 150 2.08 -11.21 -14.82
C GLN A 150 2.40 -12.58 -15.45
N SER A 151 3.01 -13.48 -14.67
CA SER A 151 3.28 -14.86 -15.11
C SER A 151 1.99 -15.61 -15.44
N ASP A 152 0.98 -15.51 -14.58
CA ASP A 152 -0.32 -16.17 -14.77
C ASP A 152 -1.01 -15.66 -16.03
N ILE A 153 -1.02 -14.33 -16.24
CA ILE A 153 -1.56 -13.71 -17.45
C ILE A 153 -0.77 -14.20 -18.67
N ASN A 154 0.56 -14.17 -18.67
CA ASN A 154 1.36 -14.57 -19.83
C ASN A 154 1.12 -16.02 -20.25
N ASN A 155 0.89 -16.91 -19.29
CA ASN A 155 0.62 -18.33 -19.48
C ASN A 155 -0.87 -18.64 -19.71
N LEU A 156 -1.74 -17.64 -19.68
CA LEU A 156 -3.17 -17.79 -19.82
C LEU A 156 -3.57 -18.18 -21.25
N SER A 157 -3.89 -19.45 -21.47
CA SER A 157 -4.44 -19.92 -22.75
C SER A 157 -5.97 -19.91 -22.80
N THR A 158 -6.61 -20.15 -21.65
CA THR A 158 -8.07 -20.23 -21.54
C THR A 158 -8.54 -19.67 -20.19
N ILE A 159 -9.73 -19.07 -20.18
CA ILE A 159 -10.49 -18.77 -18.96
C ILE A 159 -11.78 -19.56 -19.04
N ARG A 160 -12.03 -20.48 -18.10
CA ARG A 160 -13.29 -21.23 -17.99
C ARG A 160 -13.69 -21.94 -19.31
N GLY A 161 -12.71 -22.41 -20.08
CA GLY A 161 -12.91 -23.07 -21.37
C GLY A 161 -13.03 -22.14 -22.58
N ILE A 162 -12.97 -20.83 -22.40
CA ILE A 162 -12.92 -19.82 -23.47
C ILE A 162 -11.44 -19.54 -23.78
N SER A 163 -11.04 -19.65 -25.05
CA SER A 163 -9.67 -19.34 -25.46
C SER A 163 -9.39 -17.85 -25.39
N ILE A 164 -8.23 -17.48 -24.85
CA ILE A 164 -7.77 -16.09 -24.75
C ILE A 164 -6.64 -15.87 -25.77
N PRO A 165 -6.83 -14.98 -26.75
CA PRO A 165 -5.79 -14.58 -27.70
C PRO A 165 -4.54 -14.02 -27.01
N LYS A 166 -3.38 -14.10 -27.67
CA LYS A 166 -2.14 -13.57 -27.09
C LYS A 166 -2.18 -12.05 -26.96
N GLU A 167 -2.81 -11.39 -27.92
CA GLU A 167 -2.99 -9.93 -27.98
C GLU A 167 -3.81 -9.44 -26.76
N ASP A 168 -4.87 -10.18 -26.42
CA ASP A 168 -5.76 -9.84 -25.29
C ASP A 168 -5.07 -9.98 -23.93
N ARG A 169 -4.05 -10.85 -23.80
CA ARG A 169 -3.29 -10.98 -22.55
C ARG A 169 -2.48 -9.73 -22.22
N ALA A 170 -1.81 -9.16 -23.22
CA ALA A 170 -1.05 -7.93 -23.03
C ALA A 170 -1.98 -6.76 -22.67
N ALA A 171 -3.12 -6.65 -23.37
CA ALA A 171 -4.15 -5.67 -23.05
C ALA A 171 -4.73 -5.87 -21.65
N LEU A 172 -4.94 -7.12 -21.21
CA LEU A 172 -5.43 -7.45 -19.87
C LEU A 172 -4.44 -7.02 -18.78
N TYR A 173 -3.14 -7.27 -18.98
CA TYR A 173 -2.10 -6.82 -18.06
C TYR A 173 -2.11 -5.30 -17.91
N GLU A 174 -2.11 -4.55 -19.03
CA GLU A 174 -2.17 -3.10 -18.99
C GLU A 174 -3.45 -2.60 -18.32
N TYR A 175 -4.60 -3.19 -18.63
CA TYR A 175 -5.88 -2.80 -18.06
C TYR A 175 -5.92 -2.94 -16.53
N ILE A 176 -5.32 -4.01 -15.99
CA ILE A 176 -5.29 -4.27 -14.54
C ILE A 176 -4.28 -3.38 -13.82
N PHE A 177 -3.06 -3.25 -14.37
CA PHE A 177 -1.91 -2.74 -13.61
C PHE A 177 -1.36 -1.39 -14.04
N LYS A 178 -1.62 -0.94 -15.28
CA LYS A 178 -1.10 0.34 -15.76
C LYS A 178 -1.90 1.47 -15.12
N VAL A 179 -1.23 2.26 -14.29
CA VAL A 179 -1.79 3.44 -13.63
C VAL A 179 -1.62 4.68 -14.51
N ASP A 180 -2.51 5.65 -14.35
CA ASP A 180 -2.38 6.98 -14.94
C ASP A 180 -1.71 7.96 -13.97
N GLN A 181 -1.81 9.26 -14.27
CA GLN A 181 -1.19 10.33 -13.48
C GLN A 181 -1.72 10.39 -12.04
N ASP A 182 -2.93 9.90 -11.80
CA ASP A 182 -3.56 9.84 -10.47
C ASP A 182 -3.21 8.55 -9.70
N GLY A 183 -2.36 7.69 -10.26
CA GLY A 183 -1.96 6.42 -9.64
C GLY A 183 -3.05 5.34 -9.67
N VAL A 184 -4.08 5.49 -10.50
CA VAL A 184 -5.22 4.56 -10.58
C VAL A 184 -5.21 3.84 -11.93
N SER A 185 -5.45 2.52 -11.93
CA SER A 185 -5.55 1.75 -13.17
C SER A 185 -6.91 1.88 -13.84
N GLN A 186 -6.97 1.58 -15.14
CA GLN A 186 -8.24 1.63 -15.86
C GLN A 186 -9.26 0.63 -15.29
N TYR A 187 -8.80 -0.59 -14.92
CA TYR A 187 -9.63 -1.56 -14.21
C TYR A 187 -10.21 -0.98 -12.91
N GLN A 188 -9.39 -0.32 -12.08
CA GLN A 188 -9.87 0.29 -10.84
C GLN A 188 -10.93 1.36 -11.09
N ARG A 189 -10.73 2.23 -12.09
CA ARG A 189 -11.74 3.23 -12.51
C ARG A 189 -13.06 2.57 -12.91
N ASP A 190 -13.00 1.61 -13.83
CA ASP A 190 -14.19 0.96 -14.36
C ASP A 190 -14.90 0.12 -13.31
N PHE A 191 -14.14 -0.53 -12.43
CA PHE A 191 -14.67 -1.28 -11.28
C PHE A 191 -15.39 -0.35 -10.30
N ASN A 192 -14.75 0.76 -9.92
CA ASN A 192 -15.29 1.69 -8.92
C ASN A 192 -16.50 2.50 -9.42
N LYS A 193 -16.56 2.80 -10.73
CA LYS A 193 -17.69 3.50 -11.35
C LYS A 193 -19.05 2.84 -11.07
N ASN A 194 -19.07 1.50 -10.96
CA ASN A 194 -20.25 0.72 -10.59
C ASN A 194 -19.90 -0.31 -9.49
N LEU A 195 -19.23 0.15 -8.43
CA LEU A 195 -18.64 -0.70 -7.39
C LEU A 195 -19.55 -1.86 -6.93
N SER A 196 -20.78 -1.55 -6.52
CA SER A 196 -21.73 -2.54 -6.00
C SER A 196 -22.09 -3.60 -7.04
N LYS A 197 -22.38 -3.17 -8.27
CA LYS A 197 -22.73 -4.07 -9.37
C LYS A 197 -21.55 -4.94 -9.76
N ASN A 198 -20.37 -4.35 -9.95
CA ASN A 198 -19.16 -5.06 -10.37
C ASN A 198 -18.70 -6.06 -9.30
N LEU A 199 -18.86 -5.73 -8.02
CA LEU A 199 -18.61 -6.65 -6.91
C LEU A 199 -19.57 -7.85 -6.96
N ILE A 200 -20.88 -7.60 -7.11
CA ILE A 200 -21.88 -8.67 -7.19
C ILE A 200 -21.62 -9.57 -8.41
N GLU A 201 -21.34 -8.99 -9.57
CA GLU A 201 -21.03 -9.74 -10.79
C GLU A 201 -19.77 -10.58 -10.62
N SER A 202 -18.67 -10.00 -10.11
CA SER A 202 -17.41 -10.72 -9.87
C SER A 202 -17.58 -11.87 -8.88
N ALA A 203 -18.33 -11.65 -7.79
CA ALA A 203 -18.66 -12.70 -6.83
C ALA A 203 -19.50 -13.82 -7.47
N TYR A 204 -20.51 -13.45 -8.27
CA TYR A 204 -21.35 -14.42 -8.95
C TYR A 204 -20.59 -15.23 -10.02
N PHE A 205 -19.71 -14.59 -10.81
CA PHE A 205 -18.81 -15.28 -11.74
C PHE A 205 -17.84 -16.22 -11.03
N THR A 206 -17.34 -15.82 -9.87
CA THR A 206 -16.48 -16.68 -9.04
C THR A 206 -17.26 -17.91 -8.54
N MET A 207 -18.50 -17.71 -8.11
CA MET A 207 -19.36 -18.77 -7.56
C MET A 207 -19.93 -19.71 -8.64
N LYS A 208 -20.28 -19.22 -9.83
CA LYS A 208 -21.07 -19.94 -10.85
C LYS A 208 -20.50 -19.84 -12.28
N GLY A 209 -19.27 -19.39 -12.46
CA GLY A 209 -18.66 -19.16 -13.78
C GLY A 209 -18.79 -20.34 -14.75
N ASP A 210 -18.47 -21.57 -14.32
CA ASP A 210 -18.57 -22.76 -15.18
C ASP A 210 -20.01 -23.05 -15.62
N SER A 211 -20.98 -22.85 -14.71
CA SER A 211 -22.41 -23.02 -15.00
C SER A 211 -22.92 -21.97 -15.98
N LEU A 212 -22.42 -20.73 -15.88
CA LEU A 212 -22.76 -19.66 -16.82
C LEU A 212 -22.25 -19.96 -18.23
N VAL A 213 -20.98 -20.34 -18.35
CA VAL A 213 -20.36 -20.63 -19.65
C VAL A 213 -21.01 -21.84 -20.32
N SER A 214 -21.27 -22.90 -19.56
CA SER A 214 -21.96 -24.09 -20.08
C SER A 214 -23.40 -23.81 -20.51
N GLY A 215 -24.14 -23.00 -19.73
CA GLY A 215 -25.47 -22.52 -20.11
C GLY A 215 -25.45 -21.75 -21.43
N ALA A 216 -24.55 -20.78 -21.55
CA ALA A 216 -24.40 -19.97 -22.76
C ALA A 216 -24.04 -20.81 -24.01
N LYS A 217 -23.17 -21.81 -23.87
CA LYS A 217 -22.82 -22.72 -24.97
C LYS A 217 -24.05 -23.48 -25.48
N ARG A 218 -24.84 -24.05 -24.56
CA ARG A 218 -26.06 -24.81 -24.90
C ARG A 218 -27.11 -23.94 -25.61
N ASP A 219 -27.29 -22.70 -25.14
CA ASP A 219 -28.25 -21.77 -25.73
C ASP A 219 -27.80 -21.32 -27.13
N GLY A 220 -26.49 -21.17 -27.35
CA GLY A 220 -25.90 -20.92 -28.67
C GLY A 220 -26.10 -22.08 -29.64
N GLU A 221 -25.85 -23.32 -29.21
CA GLU A 221 -26.10 -24.53 -30.01
C GLU A 221 -27.57 -24.67 -30.40
N THR A 222 -28.47 -24.40 -29.45
CA THR A 222 -29.93 -24.41 -29.69
C THR A 222 -30.31 -23.37 -30.74
N SER A 223 -29.79 -22.15 -30.60
CA SER A 223 -30.05 -21.05 -31.54
C SER A 223 -29.51 -21.35 -32.95
N ALA A 224 -28.33 -21.95 -33.06
CA ALA A 224 -27.73 -22.35 -34.33
C ALA A 224 -28.54 -23.47 -35.01
N ALA A 225 -28.97 -24.49 -34.25
CA ALA A 225 -29.81 -25.57 -34.74
C ALA A 225 -31.17 -25.04 -35.24
N GLU A 226 -31.77 -24.07 -34.55
CA GLU A 226 -33.01 -23.42 -35.00
C GLU A 226 -32.82 -22.64 -36.29
N LYS A 227 -31.74 -21.86 -36.41
CA LYS A 227 -31.39 -21.14 -37.65
C LYS A 227 -31.18 -22.11 -38.82
N LEU A 228 -30.43 -23.19 -38.61
CA LEU A 228 -30.22 -24.23 -39.62
C LEU A 228 -31.55 -24.87 -40.06
N ARG A 229 -32.42 -25.24 -39.10
CA ARG A 229 -33.75 -25.79 -39.40
C ARG A 229 -34.60 -24.81 -40.23
N LYS A 230 -34.57 -23.51 -39.93
CA LYS A 230 -35.26 -22.48 -40.71
C LYS A 230 -34.73 -22.39 -42.13
N ILE A 231 -33.40 -22.41 -42.31
CA ILE A 231 -32.76 -22.40 -43.63
C ILE A 231 -33.20 -23.64 -44.43
N LEU A 232 -33.06 -24.85 -43.86
CA LEU A 232 -33.44 -26.09 -44.52
C LEU A 232 -34.92 -26.15 -44.92
N ARG A 233 -35.82 -25.67 -44.05
CA ARG A 233 -37.26 -25.57 -44.36
C ARG A 233 -37.55 -24.61 -45.52
N ASN A 234 -36.82 -23.51 -45.61
CA ASN A 234 -36.98 -22.55 -46.70
C ASN A 234 -36.43 -23.10 -48.03
N THR A 235 -35.32 -23.83 -48.00
CA THR A 235 -34.76 -24.50 -49.19
C THR A 235 -35.68 -25.62 -49.71
N SER A 236 -36.29 -26.40 -48.80
CA SER A 236 -37.26 -27.46 -49.16
C SER A 236 -38.52 -26.90 -49.85
N LYS A 237 -39.02 -25.75 -49.42
CA LYS A 237 -40.18 -25.09 -50.08
C LYS A 237 -39.87 -24.62 -51.50
N ASN A 238 -38.63 -24.18 -51.76
CA ASN A 238 -38.22 -23.71 -53.09
C ASN A 238 -37.97 -24.86 -54.09
N HIS A 239 -37.70 -26.08 -53.62
CA HIS A 239 -37.52 -27.25 -54.49
C HIS A 239 -38.85 -27.89 -54.92
N SER A 240 -39.91 -27.75 -54.11
CA SER A 240 -41.25 -28.28 -54.42
C SER A 240 -41.96 -27.52 -55.55
N THR A 241 -41.55 -26.29 -55.86
CA THR A 241 -42.17 -25.46 -56.91
C THR A 241 -41.57 -25.70 -58.31
N TYR A 242 -40.47 -26.47 -58.43
CA TYR A 242 -39.82 -26.74 -59.72
C TYR A 242 -40.21 -28.08 -60.37
N ASN A 243 -41.04 -28.91 -59.72
CA ASN A 243 -41.51 -30.20 -60.25
C ASN A 243 -43.00 -30.21 -60.62
N THR A 244 -43.59 -29.04 -60.90
CA THR A 244 -44.93 -28.92 -61.47
C THR A 244 -44.87 -28.20 -62.81
N GLN A 245 -44.43 -28.92 -63.84
CA GLN A 245 -44.79 -28.72 -65.24
C GLN A 245 -44.68 -30.05 -65.98
#